data_AF-A0A956C1T7-F1
#
_entry.id   AF-A0A956C1T7-F1
#
_cell.length_a   1.000
_cell.length_b   1.000
_cell.length_c   1.000
_cell.angle_alpha   90.00
_cell.angle_beta   90.00
_cell.angle_gamma   90.00
#
_symmetry.space_group_name_H-M   'P 1'
#
loop_
_entity.id
_entity.type
_entity.pdbx_description
1 polymer ?
#
loop_
_entity_poly.entity_id
_entity_poly.type
_entity_poly.pdbx_seq_one_letter_code
_entity_poly.pdbx_strand_id
1 'polypeptide(L)'
;MSSMKYLGRWGMLALALTSVACTVAPDDVAQGEDPLLRKTASTSSWSYRGPVPELDAPRLTVSLAGHTVHVAGLLPRGHSAPLPFHAITEPDPAGSGRTMVHLVYPIATVAEGGRTEEGLPTRNPEPNDYVVCGGDNFHASNRIGEFGGFPFIEYVCNHRDADGRVRGGIAFHGPITSRTIEGSSYWYLKRGPVSHACNRMLGEHVLELAHAIGFDRGARRTPVKVIAGFDTFRGKKIDVDHPATGWTRPAASESFVFPMWQAVKTRDDGTTALEFPQWACETSRCASMPPNAADPETGGLPRGEIACPADYHPETVGRGVMCVGDDGANAWGPYTQAMVAGCRSGGGGRVCDSDRWAASFAKRLRGDGACPVGARFDAVTGYCAEGESAFGPFPADVIDRCVRSGGGETTCRSARWNRFFLARLLGRL
;
A
#
# COMPACT_ATOMS: atom_id res chain seq x y z
N MET A 1 -53.37 -35.89 38.78
CA MET A 1 -53.32 -36.25 40.22
C MET A 1 -52.05 -37.06 40.46
N SER A 2 -51.31 -36.74 41.53
CA SER A 2 -50.05 -37.36 42.02
C SER A 2 -48.79 -37.14 41.15
N SER A 3 -47.76 -36.36 41.53
CA SER A 3 -46.92 -36.37 42.76
C SER A 3 -46.27 -37.74 42.98
N MET A 4 -45.00 -37.98 43.31
CA MET A 4 -43.93 -37.16 43.89
C MET A 4 -42.61 -37.98 43.83
N LYS A 5 -41.47 -37.30 43.56
CA LYS A 5 -40.11 -37.39 44.17
C LYS A 5 -39.52 -38.71 44.72
N TYR A 6 -38.25 -38.99 44.35
CA TYR A 6 -37.12 -39.51 45.19
C TYR A 6 -35.78 -39.11 44.51
N LEU A 7 -34.83 -38.31 45.05
CA LEU A 7 -33.85 -38.54 46.15
C LEU A 7 -33.17 -39.91 46.04
N GLY A 8 -31.85 -40.12 45.94
CA GLY A 8 -30.65 -39.29 45.97
C GLY A 8 -29.45 -40.16 46.41
N ARG A 9 -28.22 -39.69 46.12
CA ARG A 9 -26.92 -39.94 46.80
C ARG A 9 -25.90 -41.00 46.29
N TRP A 10 -24.76 -40.45 45.84
CA TRP A 10 -23.35 -40.59 46.31
C TRP A 10 -22.50 -41.88 46.19
N GLY A 11 -21.29 -41.66 45.63
CA GLY A 11 -19.99 -42.30 45.99
C GLY A 11 -19.49 -43.36 45.00
N MET A 12 -18.23 -43.49 44.57
CA MET A 12 -16.90 -42.87 44.78
C MET A 12 -16.07 -43.24 43.52
N LEU A 13 -15.31 -42.34 42.89
CA LEU A 13 -13.88 -42.03 43.11
C LEU A 13 -12.91 -43.24 43.02
N ALA A 14 -12.03 -43.26 42.00
CA ALA A 14 -10.57 -43.41 42.16
C ALA A 14 -9.80 -43.35 40.82
N LEU A 15 -8.84 -42.39 40.80
CA LEU A 15 -7.46 -42.38 40.28
C LEU A 15 -7.17 -42.92 38.87
N ALA A 16 -6.67 -42.13 37.90
CA ALA A 16 -5.43 -41.33 37.83
C ALA A 16 -4.39 -42.03 36.95
N LEU A 17 -3.97 -41.37 35.86
CA LEU A 17 -2.63 -41.48 35.30
C LEU A 17 -2.28 -40.14 34.64
N THR A 18 -1.27 -39.52 35.21
CA THR A 18 -0.59 -38.30 34.77
C THR A 18 0.28 -38.56 33.54
N SER A 19 0.25 -37.64 32.58
CA SER A 19 1.45 -37.26 31.84
C SER A 19 1.52 -35.74 31.75
N VAL A 20 2.67 -35.23 32.18
CA VAL A 20 3.09 -33.84 32.11
C VAL A 20 3.46 -33.56 30.65
N ALA A 21 2.92 -32.49 30.08
CA ALA A 21 3.52 -31.83 28.93
C ALA A 21 3.26 -30.31 29.05
N CYS A 22 4.34 -29.63 29.43
CA CYS A 22 4.67 -28.22 29.24
C CYS A 22 3.53 -27.19 29.28
N THR A 23 3.51 -26.48 30.40
CA THR A 23 3.25 -25.04 30.43
C THR A 23 3.98 -24.33 29.29
N VAL A 24 3.24 -23.57 28.48
CA VAL A 24 3.75 -22.38 27.81
C VAL A 24 2.89 -21.23 28.32
N ALA A 25 3.56 -20.20 28.81
CA ALA A 25 2.96 -19.00 29.37
C ALA A 25 2.04 -18.30 28.36
N PRO A 26 1.07 -17.50 28.82
CA PRO A 26 0.46 -16.50 27.95
C PRO A 26 1.54 -15.47 27.62
N ASP A 27 2.06 -15.51 26.39
CA ASP A 27 2.74 -14.34 25.85
C ASP A 27 1.66 -13.34 25.45
N ASP A 28 1.31 -12.51 26.43
CA ASP A 28 0.91 -11.13 26.19
C ASP A 28 2.09 -10.42 25.51
N VAL A 29 2.07 -10.35 24.18
CA VAL A 29 2.90 -9.38 23.45
C VAL A 29 2.07 -8.14 23.22
N ALA A 30 2.52 -7.08 23.90
CA ALA A 30 2.02 -5.74 23.82
C ALA A 30 2.12 -5.15 22.40
N GLN A 31 1.22 -4.19 22.19
CA GLN A 31 1.21 -3.11 21.21
C GLN A 31 2.59 -2.75 20.63
N GLY A 32 2.73 -2.78 19.29
CA GLY A 32 3.84 -2.10 18.62
C GLY A 32 4.32 -2.62 17.27
N GLU A 33 3.73 -3.66 16.66
CA GLU A 33 4.28 -4.27 15.44
C GLU A 33 3.31 -4.22 14.24
N ASP A 34 3.87 -3.91 13.08
CA ASP A 34 3.23 -3.45 11.84
C ASP A 34 2.33 -4.53 11.19
N PRO A 35 1.01 -4.31 11.01
CA PRO A 35 0.03 -5.39 10.79
C PRO A 35 -0.22 -5.81 9.34
N LEU A 36 0.64 -5.50 8.36
CA LEU A 36 0.19 -5.47 6.96
C LEU A 36 0.40 -6.76 6.15
N LEU A 37 -0.69 -7.13 5.47
CA LEU A 37 -0.98 -8.41 4.78
C LEU A 37 -1.07 -9.67 5.67
N ARG A 38 -1.08 -9.51 7.00
CA ARG A 38 -1.60 -10.57 7.87
C ARG A 38 -3.04 -10.86 7.46
N LYS A 39 -3.44 -12.13 7.43
CA LYS A 39 -4.84 -12.54 7.25
C LYS A 39 -5.68 -11.99 8.41
N THR A 40 -6.20 -10.78 8.25
CA THR A 40 -7.17 -10.18 9.16
C THR A 40 -8.55 -10.72 8.80
N ALA A 41 -9.44 -10.83 9.78
CA ALA A 41 -10.73 -11.50 9.64
C ALA A 41 -11.51 -11.00 8.41
N SER A 42 -12.40 -11.84 7.89
CA SER A 42 -13.13 -11.77 6.60
C SER A 42 -13.90 -10.48 6.24
N THR A 43 -13.77 -9.39 7.00
CA THR A 43 -14.58 -8.16 6.91
C THR A 43 -13.76 -6.88 6.62
N SER A 44 -12.46 -7.01 6.35
CA SER A 44 -11.53 -5.89 6.23
C SER A 44 -11.46 -5.35 4.80
N SER A 45 -11.85 -4.09 4.56
CA SER A 45 -11.67 -3.44 3.25
C SER A 45 -10.25 -2.93 3.08
N TRP A 46 -9.80 -2.72 1.85
CA TRP A 46 -8.44 -2.27 1.55
C TRP A 46 -8.43 -1.03 0.66
N SER A 47 -7.38 -0.22 0.77
CA SER A 47 -7.16 0.99 -0.03
C SER A 47 -5.80 0.95 -0.72
N TYR A 48 -5.75 1.35 -1.99
CA TYR A 48 -4.52 1.73 -2.66
C TYR A 48 -4.19 3.21 -2.37
N ARG A 49 -2.92 3.52 -2.15
CA ARG A 49 -2.36 4.87 -1.92
C ARG A 49 -0.98 5.04 -2.55
N GLY A 50 -0.65 4.18 -3.52
CA GLY A 50 0.64 4.24 -4.19
C GLY A 50 0.72 5.35 -5.26
N PRO A 51 1.90 5.49 -5.87
CA PRO A 51 2.19 6.59 -6.80
C PRO A 51 1.63 6.39 -8.21
N VAL A 52 1.05 5.24 -8.54
CA VAL A 52 0.40 5.04 -9.85
C VAL A 52 -0.91 5.82 -9.85
N PRO A 53 -1.12 6.79 -10.77
CA PRO A 53 -2.42 7.43 -10.92
C PRO A 53 -3.40 6.50 -11.65
N GLU A 54 -4.69 6.81 -11.59
CA GLU A 54 -5.62 6.30 -12.60
C GLU A 54 -5.13 6.70 -13.99
N LEU A 55 -5.11 5.74 -14.93
CA LEU A 55 -4.65 5.95 -16.29
C LEU A 55 -5.81 6.38 -17.19
N ASP A 56 -5.52 7.26 -18.14
CA ASP A 56 -6.44 7.59 -19.23
C ASP A 56 -6.48 6.44 -20.26
N ALA A 57 -7.69 6.02 -20.64
CA ALA A 57 -7.93 4.94 -21.59
C ALA A 57 -7.12 3.64 -21.28
N PRO A 58 -7.25 3.08 -20.06
CA PRO A 58 -6.53 1.88 -19.70
C PRO A 58 -7.03 0.68 -20.51
N ARG A 59 -6.14 -0.26 -20.82
CA ARG A 59 -6.43 -1.56 -21.43
C ARG A 59 -5.59 -2.64 -20.75
N LEU A 60 -6.15 -3.84 -20.65
CA LEU A 60 -5.49 -4.99 -20.04
C LEU A 60 -5.27 -6.07 -21.10
N THR A 61 -4.12 -6.73 -21.06
CA THR A 61 -3.85 -7.98 -21.79
C THR A 61 -3.55 -9.09 -20.78
N VAL A 62 -4.38 -10.11 -20.74
CA VAL A 62 -4.18 -11.34 -19.95
C VAL A 62 -3.45 -12.37 -20.81
N SER A 63 -2.25 -12.72 -20.39
CA SER A 63 -1.41 -13.73 -21.02
C SER A 63 -1.55 -15.04 -20.28
N LEU A 64 -2.30 -16.00 -20.85
CA LEU A 64 -2.53 -17.29 -20.19
C LEU A 64 -1.24 -18.12 -20.09
N ALA A 65 -0.44 -18.17 -21.17
CA ALA A 65 0.86 -18.85 -21.14
C ALA A 65 1.92 -18.08 -20.33
N GLY A 66 1.83 -16.75 -20.24
CA GLY A 66 2.77 -15.94 -19.46
C GLY A 66 2.44 -15.86 -17.98
N HIS A 67 1.21 -16.21 -17.58
CA HIS A 67 0.70 -15.97 -16.23
C HIS A 67 0.94 -14.51 -15.79
N THR A 68 0.60 -13.58 -16.68
CA THR A 68 0.69 -12.14 -16.44
C THR A 68 -0.58 -11.42 -16.88
N VAL A 69 -0.83 -10.28 -16.25
CA VAL A 69 -1.69 -9.24 -16.80
C VAL A 69 -0.86 -7.99 -17.05
N HIS A 70 -0.89 -7.50 -18.29
CA HIS A 70 -0.22 -6.28 -18.73
C HIS A 70 -1.26 -5.16 -18.85
N VAL A 71 -1.07 -4.09 -18.09
CA VAL A 71 -1.88 -2.87 -18.14
C VAL A 71 -1.13 -1.83 -18.96
N ALA A 72 -1.79 -1.28 -19.97
CA ALA A 72 -1.30 -0.14 -20.72
C ALA A 72 -2.33 0.99 -20.67
N GLY A 73 -1.88 2.22 -20.47
CA GLY A 73 -2.75 3.40 -20.45
C GLY A 73 -1.96 4.70 -20.49
N LEU A 74 -2.61 5.81 -20.80
CA LEU A 74 -1.96 7.11 -20.88
C LEU A 74 -1.86 7.76 -19.51
N LEU A 75 -0.74 8.39 -19.18
CA LEU A 75 -0.66 9.25 -18.00
C LEU A 75 -1.69 10.38 -18.11
N PRO A 76 -2.47 10.69 -17.04
CA PRO A 76 -3.40 11.82 -17.04
C PRO A 76 -2.74 13.12 -17.47
N ARG A 77 -3.51 13.98 -18.15
CA ARG A 77 -2.99 15.29 -18.59
C ARG A 77 -2.57 16.11 -17.37
N GLY A 78 -1.38 16.70 -17.43
CA GLY A 78 -0.83 17.49 -16.33
C GLY A 78 -0.24 16.67 -15.18
N HIS A 79 -0.23 15.33 -15.27
CA HIS A 79 0.46 14.51 -14.29
C HIS A 79 1.97 14.79 -14.31
N SER A 80 2.52 15.17 -13.16
CA SER A 80 3.93 15.53 -12.99
C SER A 80 4.64 14.78 -11.87
N ALA A 81 3.90 13.92 -11.13
CA ALA A 81 4.49 13.15 -10.06
C ALA A 81 5.40 12.04 -10.63
N PRO A 82 6.46 11.65 -9.92
CA PRO A 82 7.25 10.48 -10.30
C PRO A 82 6.40 9.22 -10.26
N LEU A 83 6.51 8.41 -11.31
CA LEU A 83 5.97 7.06 -11.34
C LEU A 83 6.86 6.10 -10.54
N PRO A 84 6.32 4.98 -10.03
CA PRO A 84 7.13 4.01 -9.32
C PRO A 84 8.06 3.24 -10.26
N PHE A 85 9.10 2.61 -9.70
CA PHE A 85 10.12 1.90 -10.46
C PHE A 85 9.59 0.74 -11.31
N HIS A 86 8.44 0.16 -10.95
CA HIS A 86 7.79 -0.92 -11.71
C HIS A 86 6.94 -0.43 -12.88
N ALA A 87 6.77 0.89 -13.04
CA ALA A 87 6.09 1.49 -14.16
C ALA A 87 7.07 1.84 -15.28
N ILE A 88 6.92 1.19 -16.43
CA ILE A 88 7.71 1.48 -17.63
C ILE A 88 6.94 2.47 -18.50
N THR A 89 7.64 3.45 -19.03
CA THR A 89 7.03 4.48 -19.90
C THR A 89 7.61 4.47 -21.29
N GLU A 90 6.77 4.85 -22.26
CA GLU A 90 7.18 5.16 -23.62
C GLU A 90 6.32 6.30 -24.19
N PRO A 91 6.78 7.03 -25.22
CA PRO A 91 5.92 7.95 -25.94
C PRO A 91 4.68 7.22 -26.47
N ASP A 92 3.52 7.85 -26.41
CA ASP A 92 2.30 7.26 -26.94
C ASP A 92 2.48 6.88 -28.43
N PRO A 93 2.32 5.60 -28.80
CA PRO A 93 2.48 5.15 -30.19
C PRO A 93 1.48 5.80 -31.15
N ALA A 94 0.35 6.32 -30.66
CA ALA A 94 -0.59 7.08 -31.49
C ALA A 94 -0.13 8.53 -31.77
N GLY A 95 1.03 8.95 -31.24
CA GLY A 95 1.61 10.26 -31.52
C GLY A 95 0.91 11.42 -30.82
N SER A 96 0.13 11.18 -29.75
CA SER A 96 -0.59 12.26 -29.04
C SER A 96 0.30 13.21 -28.24
N GLY A 97 1.62 12.97 -28.19
CA GLY A 97 2.56 13.69 -27.33
C GLY A 97 2.41 13.36 -25.84
N ARG A 98 1.56 12.38 -25.50
CA ARG A 98 1.38 11.88 -24.13
C ARG A 98 2.32 10.71 -23.85
N THR A 99 2.47 10.41 -22.57
CA THR A 99 3.24 9.26 -22.08
C THR A 99 2.32 8.05 -21.90
N MET A 100 2.66 6.94 -22.54
CA MET A 100 2.09 5.62 -22.27
C MET A 100 2.80 5.01 -21.06
N VAL A 101 2.02 4.43 -20.15
CA VAL A 101 2.49 3.68 -18.99
C VAL A 101 2.19 2.20 -19.18
N HIS A 102 3.14 1.37 -18.81
CA HIS A 102 3.04 -0.08 -18.81
C HIS A 102 3.29 -0.61 -17.39
N LEU A 103 2.34 -1.38 -16.88
CA LEU A 103 2.43 -2.12 -15.63
C LEU A 103 2.20 -3.59 -15.94
N VAL A 104 2.96 -4.48 -15.32
CA VAL A 104 2.78 -5.93 -15.50
C VAL A 104 2.72 -6.59 -14.14
N TYR A 105 1.64 -7.33 -13.91
CA TYR A 105 1.42 -8.05 -12.66
C TYR A 105 1.45 -9.57 -12.90
N PRO A 106 2.06 -10.33 -11.98
CA PRO A 106 1.92 -11.79 -11.98
C PRO A 106 0.47 -12.17 -11.67
N ILE A 107 -0.03 -13.21 -12.34
CA ILE A 107 -1.34 -13.80 -12.04
C ILE A 107 -1.21 -15.32 -11.86
N ALA A 108 -2.13 -15.92 -11.11
CA ALA A 108 -2.41 -17.34 -11.24
C ALA A 108 -3.44 -17.54 -12.36
N THR A 109 -3.32 -18.64 -13.09
CA THR A 109 -4.34 -19.08 -14.06
C THR A 109 -4.83 -20.47 -13.68
N VAL A 110 -5.77 -21.02 -14.44
CA VAL A 110 -6.39 -22.31 -14.11
C VAL A 110 -5.36 -23.42 -13.96
N ALA A 111 -5.55 -24.30 -12.97
CA ALA A 111 -4.79 -25.53 -12.84
C ALA A 111 -5.17 -26.52 -13.95
N GLU A 112 -4.16 -27.12 -14.58
CA GLU A 112 -4.39 -28.21 -15.53
C GLU A 112 -5.09 -29.38 -14.83
N GLY A 113 -6.24 -29.83 -15.36
CA GLY A 113 -7.02 -30.93 -14.80
C GLY A 113 -7.88 -30.60 -13.57
N GLY A 114 -8.07 -29.31 -13.25
CA GLY A 114 -8.95 -28.88 -12.16
C GLY A 114 -10.39 -29.42 -12.31
N ARG A 115 -10.93 -30.00 -11.23
CA ARG A 115 -12.32 -30.48 -11.18
C ARG A 115 -13.27 -29.38 -10.75
N THR A 116 -14.52 -29.47 -11.19
CA THR A 116 -15.58 -28.53 -10.83
C THR A 116 -15.96 -28.77 -9.37
N GLU A 117 -15.63 -27.84 -8.49
CA GLU A 117 -16.21 -27.79 -7.14
C GLU A 117 -17.38 -26.79 -7.15
N GLU A 118 -18.56 -27.25 -6.73
CA GLU A 118 -19.79 -26.46 -6.57
C GLU A 118 -20.26 -25.62 -7.80
N GLY A 119 -19.75 -25.93 -9.00
CA GLY A 119 -20.10 -25.24 -10.25
C GLY A 119 -19.23 -24.02 -10.58
N LEU A 120 -18.08 -23.87 -9.90
CA LEU A 120 -17.10 -22.85 -10.27
C LEU A 120 -16.46 -23.14 -11.63
N PRO A 121 -16.07 -22.10 -12.39
CA PRO A 121 -15.41 -22.30 -13.68
C PRO A 121 -14.11 -23.09 -13.52
N THR A 122 -13.89 -24.09 -14.36
CA THR A 122 -12.70 -24.97 -14.35
C THR A 122 -11.79 -24.77 -15.55
N ARG A 123 -12.02 -23.70 -16.31
CA ARG A 123 -11.26 -23.38 -17.52
C ARG A 123 -10.84 -21.93 -17.46
N ASN A 124 -9.68 -21.65 -18.05
CA ASN A 124 -9.32 -20.28 -18.35
C ASN A 124 -10.42 -19.65 -19.23
N PRO A 125 -10.58 -18.32 -19.20
CA PRO A 125 -11.39 -17.65 -20.19
C PRO A 125 -10.84 -17.98 -21.59
N GLU A 126 -11.75 -18.19 -22.55
CA GLU A 126 -11.36 -18.37 -23.94
C GLU A 126 -10.62 -17.12 -24.44
N PRO A 127 -9.58 -17.26 -25.27
CA PRO A 127 -8.91 -16.12 -25.89
C PRO A 127 -9.92 -15.27 -26.68
N ASN A 128 -10.17 -14.05 -26.20
CA ASN A 128 -11.16 -13.14 -26.76
C ASN A 128 -10.95 -11.72 -26.20
N ASP A 129 -11.66 -10.76 -26.78
CA ASP A 129 -11.81 -9.43 -26.24
C ASP A 129 -13.02 -9.37 -25.29
N TYR A 130 -12.75 -8.94 -24.08
CA TYR A 130 -13.70 -8.75 -22.98
C TYR A 130 -13.66 -7.30 -22.50
N VAL A 131 -14.51 -7.00 -21.54
CA VAL A 131 -14.51 -5.75 -20.79
C VAL A 131 -14.69 -6.05 -19.32
N VAL A 132 -14.03 -5.28 -18.45
CA VAL A 132 -14.40 -5.24 -17.04
C VAL A 132 -15.88 -4.85 -16.98
N CYS A 133 -16.70 -5.69 -16.37
CA CYS A 133 -18.16 -5.61 -16.49
C CYS A 133 -18.88 -5.63 -15.13
N GLY A 134 -18.19 -5.94 -14.04
CA GLY A 134 -18.82 -6.09 -12.73
C GLY A 134 -17.83 -6.31 -11.60
N GLY A 135 -18.39 -6.72 -10.46
CA GLY A 135 -17.65 -7.01 -9.24
C GLY A 135 -17.54 -5.82 -8.27
N ASP A 136 -16.83 -6.06 -7.17
CA ASP A 136 -16.87 -5.26 -5.96
C ASP A 136 -15.47 -4.80 -5.53
N ASN A 137 -15.36 -3.60 -4.95
CA ASN A 137 -14.10 -3.09 -4.40
C ASN A 137 -13.67 -3.81 -3.11
N PHE A 138 -14.58 -4.56 -2.51
CA PHE A 138 -14.38 -5.32 -1.28
C PHE A 138 -15.12 -6.65 -1.40
N HIS A 139 -14.37 -7.73 -1.55
CA HIS A 139 -14.94 -9.07 -1.62
C HIS A 139 -14.55 -9.89 -0.39
N ALA A 140 -15.49 -10.04 0.54
CA ALA A 140 -15.29 -10.78 1.78
C ALA A 140 -15.01 -12.27 1.52
N SER A 141 -14.13 -12.85 2.33
CA SER A 141 -13.98 -14.32 2.38
C SER A 141 -15.30 -14.95 2.78
N ASN A 142 -15.65 -16.07 2.15
CA ASN A 142 -16.90 -16.79 2.39
C ASN A 142 -16.66 -18.31 2.34
N ARG A 143 -17.73 -19.10 2.41
CA ARG A 143 -17.64 -20.58 2.40
C ARG A 143 -17.04 -21.18 1.12
N ILE A 144 -17.04 -20.42 0.02
CA ILE A 144 -16.61 -20.85 -1.31
C ILE A 144 -15.13 -20.49 -1.54
N GLY A 145 -14.60 -19.50 -0.82
CA GLY A 145 -13.22 -19.08 -1.00
C GLY A 145 -12.74 -18.03 -0.03
N GLU A 146 -11.43 -18.00 0.14
CA GLU A 146 -10.73 -16.96 0.88
C GLU A 146 -10.38 -15.81 -0.06
N PHE A 147 -11.03 -14.66 0.09
CA PHE A 147 -10.84 -13.51 -0.80
C PHE A 147 -10.14 -12.33 -0.10
N GLY A 148 -10.03 -12.39 1.23
CA GLY A 148 -9.23 -11.45 2.01
C GLY A 148 -9.76 -10.02 2.05
N GLY A 149 -10.95 -9.75 1.49
CA GLY A 149 -11.51 -8.39 1.39
C GLY A 149 -10.93 -7.57 0.24
N PHE A 150 -10.13 -8.16 -0.64
CA PHE A 150 -9.57 -7.46 -1.79
C PHE A 150 -10.63 -7.19 -2.87
N PRO A 151 -10.36 -6.27 -3.82
CA PRO A 151 -11.23 -6.09 -4.98
C PRO A 151 -11.41 -7.39 -5.77
N PHE A 152 -12.61 -7.56 -6.31
CA PHE A 152 -12.99 -8.63 -7.23
C PHE A 152 -13.45 -7.97 -8.53
N ILE A 153 -12.56 -7.94 -9.53
CA ILE A 153 -12.73 -7.20 -10.78
C ILE A 153 -13.17 -8.17 -11.87
N GLU A 154 -14.49 -8.31 -12.07
CA GLU A 154 -15.04 -9.24 -13.06
C GLU A 154 -14.87 -8.70 -14.48
N TYR A 155 -14.35 -9.55 -15.37
CA TYR A 155 -14.27 -9.25 -16.81
C TYR A 155 -14.93 -10.32 -17.68
N VAL A 156 -15.42 -11.41 -17.08
CA VAL A 156 -16.34 -12.36 -17.73
C VAL A 156 -17.59 -12.51 -16.87
N CYS A 157 -18.56 -11.61 -16.99
CA CYS A 157 -19.72 -11.56 -16.08
C CYS A 157 -20.81 -12.61 -16.34
N ASN A 158 -20.81 -13.23 -17.52
CA ASN A 158 -21.80 -14.24 -17.91
C ASN A 158 -21.14 -15.59 -18.17
N HIS A 159 -20.24 -16.02 -17.28
CA HIS A 159 -19.61 -17.32 -17.44
C HIS A 159 -20.68 -18.42 -17.31
N ARG A 160 -20.79 -19.25 -18.35
CA ARG A 160 -21.66 -20.43 -18.35
C ARG A 160 -20.83 -21.66 -18.00
N ASP A 161 -21.28 -22.42 -17.01
CA ASP A 161 -20.68 -23.73 -16.73
C ASP A 161 -20.92 -24.72 -17.88
N ALA A 162 -20.33 -25.91 -17.78
CA ALA A 162 -20.48 -26.96 -18.80
C ALA A 162 -21.96 -27.38 -19.02
N ASP A 163 -22.83 -27.10 -18.06
CA ASP A 163 -24.27 -27.38 -18.11
C ASP A 163 -25.10 -26.18 -18.63
N GLY A 164 -24.44 -25.10 -19.06
CA GLY A 164 -25.05 -23.91 -19.64
C GLY A 164 -25.62 -22.90 -18.63
N ARG A 165 -25.46 -23.12 -17.32
CA ARG A 165 -25.94 -22.21 -16.28
C ARG A 165 -24.95 -21.07 -16.04
N VAL A 166 -25.46 -19.85 -15.89
CA VAL A 166 -24.63 -18.70 -15.49
C VAL A 166 -24.25 -18.88 -14.02
N ARG A 167 -22.96 -19.09 -13.72
CA ARG A 167 -22.44 -19.23 -12.36
C ARG A 167 -21.22 -18.34 -12.18
N GLY A 168 -21.46 -17.16 -11.61
CA GLY A 168 -20.40 -16.19 -11.29
C GLY A 168 -19.61 -15.72 -12.51
N GLY A 169 -18.62 -14.85 -12.26
CA GLY A 169 -17.71 -14.37 -13.30
C GLY A 169 -16.27 -14.82 -13.13
N ILE A 170 -15.48 -14.70 -14.21
CA ILE A 170 -14.01 -14.76 -14.13
C ILE A 170 -13.51 -13.35 -13.84
N ALA A 171 -12.66 -13.24 -12.82
CA ALA A 171 -12.22 -11.97 -12.27
C ALA A 171 -10.71 -11.92 -12.00
N PHE A 172 -10.17 -10.71 -11.91
CA PHE A 172 -8.96 -10.45 -11.15
C PHE A 172 -9.32 -10.29 -9.68
N HIS A 173 -8.63 -10.99 -8.79
CA HIS A 173 -8.84 -10.82 -7.36
C HIS A 173 -7.56 -11.09 -6.57
N GLY A 174 -7.58 -10.70 -5.30
CA GLY A 174 -6.46 -10.89 -4.38
C GLY A 174 -6.09 -12.36 -4.14
N PRO A 175 -4.99 -12.59 -3.42
CA PRO A 175 -4.46 -13.94 -3.20
C PRO A 175 -5.39 -14.72 -2.27
N ILE A 176 -5.53 -16.02 -2.55
CA ILE A 176 -6.28 -16.95 -1.68
C ILE A 176 -5.33 -17.92 -0.96
N THR A 177 -4.03 -17.78 -1.20
CA THR A 177 -3.02 -18.65 -0.62
C THR A 177 -2.38 -17.92 0.56
N SER A 178 -2.35 -18.58 1.71
CA SER A 178 -1.71 -18.05 2.90
C SER A 178 -0.52 -18.91 3.32
N ARG A 179 0.56 -18.28 3.78
CA ARG A 179 1.71 -18.96 4.39
C ARG A 179 1.88 -18.45 5.81
N THR A 180 2.05 -19.36 6.77
CA THR A 180 2.41 -18.97 8.14
C THR A 180 3.91 -18.71 8.23
N ILE A 181 4.27 -17.51 8.68
CA ILE A 181 5.64 -17.07 8.92
C ILE A 181 5.67 -16.49 10.34
N GLU A 182 6.56 -17.01 11.21
CA GLU A 182 6.74 -16.51 12.58
C GLU A 182 5.42 -16.38 13.37
N GLY A 183 4.54 -17.39 13.27
CA GLY A 183 3.25 -17.43 13.98
C GLY A 183 2.13 -16.58 13.35
N SER A 184 2.40 -15.85 12.26
CA SER A 184 1.41 -15.04 11.53
C SER A 184 1.14 -15.59 10.13
N SER A 185 -0.13 -15.67 9.72
CA SER A 185 -0.50 -16.06 8.35
C SER A 185 -0.48 -14.85 7.42
N TYR A 186 0.29 -14.93 6.34
CA TYR A 186 0.44 -13.90 5.31
C TYR A 186 -0.16 -14.34 3.99
N TRP A 187 -0.83 -13.42 3.32
CA TRP A 187 -1.29 -13.60 1.95
C TRP A 187 -0.13 -13.61 0.97
N TYR A 188 -0.11 -14.56 0.03
CA TYR A 188 0.88 -14.60 -1.05
C TYR A 188 0.31 -15.15 -2.36
N LEU A 189 0.96 -14.79 -3.47
CA LEU A 189 0.61 -15.31 -4.78
C LEU A 189 1.51 -16.48 -5.18
N LYS A 190 0.89 -17.62 -5.46
CA LYS A 190 1.51 -18.69 -6.23
C LYS A 190 1.22 -18.44 -7.71
N ARG A 191 2.21 -17.93 -8.46
CA ARG A 191 2.11 -17.70 -9.90
C ARG A 191 2.24 -19.01 -10.66
N GLY A 192 1.35 -19.21 -11.64
CA GLY A 192 1.27 -20.43 -12.44
C GLY A 192 -0.15 -21.00 -12.52
N PRO A 193 -0.29 -22.23 -13.05
CA PRO A 193 -1.58 -22.91 -13.23
C PRO A 193 -2.06 -23.51 -11.90
N VAL A 194 -2.67 -22.68 -11.04
CA VAL A 194 -3.06 -23.08 -9.67
C VAL A 194 -4.45 -22.57 -9.25
N SER A 195 -5.16 -21.88 -10.14
CA SER A 195 -6.47 -21.29 -9.86
C SER A 195 -7.65 -22.15 -10.32
N HIS A 196 -8.84 -21.81 -9.84
CA HIS A 196 -10.12 -22.31 -10.33
C HIS A 196 -10.70 -21.23 -11.28
N ALA A 197 -10.03 -21.06 -12.42
CA ALA A 197 -10.28 -20.08 -13.50
C ALA A 197 -9.98 -18.60 -13.23
N CYS A 198 -10.35 -18.06 -12.07
CA CYS A 198 -10.07 -16.64 -11.78
C CYS A 198 -8.58 -16.32 -11.79
N ASN A 199 -8.23 -15.08 -12.15
CA ASN A 199 -6.84 -14.63 -12.13
C ASN A 199 -6.48 -14.06 -10.77
N ARG A 200 -5.85 -14.91 -9.95
CA ARG A 200 -5.41 -14.52 -8.60
C ARG A 200 -4.18 -13.64 -8.71
N MET A 201 -4.10 -12.59 -7.92
CA MET A 201 -3.00 -11.63 -7.89
C MET A 201 -2.41 -11.54 -6.48
N LEU A 202 -1.31 -10.80 -6.31
CA LEU A 202 -0.95 -10.26 -5.00
C LEU A 202 -1.98 -9.22 -4.57
N GLY A 203 -2.19 -9.07 -3.27
CA GLY A 203 -3.28 -8.24 -2.73
C GLY A 203 -3.06 -6.77 -3.08
N GLU A 204 -1.82 -6.34 -2.95
CA GLU A 204 -1.36 -5.01 -3.32
C GLU A 204 -1.45 -4.72 -4.83
N HIS A 205 -1.27 -5.74 -5.67
CA HIS A 205 -1.33 -5.58 -7.13
C HIS A 205 -2.76 -5.47 -7.63
N VAL A 206 -3.71 -6.23 -7.05
CA VAL A 206 -5.12 -6.07 -7.44
C VAL A 206 -5.68 -4.72 -6.96
N LEU A 207 -5.17 -4.18 -5.85
CA LEU A 207 -5.51 -2.84 -5.39
C LEU A 207 -4.98 -1.76 -6.34
N GLU A 208 -3.70 -1.85 -6.72
CA GLU A 208 -3.11 -0.96 -7.71
C GLU A 208 -3.83 -1.08 -9.06
N LEU A 209 -4.14 -2.30 -9.50
CA LEU A 209 -4.91 -2.53 -10.73
C LEU A 209 -6.28 -1.87 -10.67
N ALA A 210 -7.03 -2.07 -9.58
CA ALA A 210 -8.35 -1.47 -9.39
C ALA A 210 -8.28 0.06 -9.51
N HIS A 211 -7.27 0.67 -8.90
CA HIS A 211 -7.04 2.11 -8.97
C HIS A 211 -6.62 2.58 -10.37
N ALA A 212 -5.61 1.94 -10.96
CA ALA A 212 -5.05 2.31 -12.25
C ALA A 212 -6.09 2.29 -13.38
N ILE A 213 -7.12 1.44 -13.27
CA ILE A 213 -8.20 1.35 -14.26
C ILE A 213 -9.49 2.10 -13.86
N GLY A 214 -9.49 2.81 -12.73
CA GLY A 214 -10.63 3.54 -12.17
C GLY A 214 -11.78 2.67 -11.67
N PHE A 215 -11.54 1.38 -11.45
CA PHE A 215 -12.55 0.45 -10.96
C PHE A 215 -13.05 0.83 -9.57
N ASP A 216 -12.15 1.29 -8.70
CA ASP A 216 -12.47 1.81 -7.37
C ASP A 216 -13.44 3.01 -7.41
N ARG A 217 -13.40 3.80 -8.48
CA ARG A 217 -14.31 4.93 -8.78
C ARG A 217 -15.52 4.56 -9.64
N GLY A 218 -15.77 3.26 -9.84
CA GLY A 218 -16.95 2.75 -10.53
C GLY A 218 -16.79 2.56 -12.04
N ALA A 219 -15.58 2.66 -12.60
CA ALA A 219 -15.36 2.32 -14.01
C ALA A 219 -15.63 0.83 -14.26
N ARG A 220 -16.43 0.52 -15.29
CA ARG A 220 -16.88 -0.84 -15.64
C ARG A 220 -16.91 -1.06 -17.16
N ARG A 221 -15.91 -0.54 -17.88
CA ARG A 221 -15.77 -0.69 -19.35
C ARG A 221 -14.33 -0.80 -19.82
N THR A 222 -13.40 -1.08 -18.91
CA THR A 222 -11.99 -1.18 -19.26
C THR A 222 -11.79 -2.40 -20.15
N PRO A 223 -11.23 -2.26 -21.37
CA PRO A 223 -11.00 -3.38 -22.27
C PRO A 223 -10.02 -4.41 -21.67
N VAL A 224 -10.35 -5.69 -21.81
CA VAL A 224 -9.52 -6.82 -21.38
C VAL A 224 -9.36 -7.78 -22.55
N LYS A 225 -8.14 -7.91 -23.07
CA LYS A 225 -7.82 -8.89 -24.10
C LYS A 225 -7.23 -10.13 -23.46
N VAL A 226 -7.83 -11.29 -23.66
CA VAL A 226 -7.26 -12.59 -23.23
C VAL A 226 -6.58 -13.25 -24.41
N ILE A 227 -5.34 -13.69 -24.22
CA ILE A 227 -4.58 -14.44 -25.22
C ILE A 227 -4.08 -15.78 -24.65
N ALA A 228 -4.07 -16.81 -25.50
CA ALA A 228 -3.52 -18.12 -25.12
C ALA A 228 -2.00 -18.10 -24.94
N GLY A 229 -1.30 -17.36 -25.80
CA GLY A 229 0.16 -17.29 -25.84
C GLY A 229 0.76 -16.26 -24.87
N PHE A 230 2.03 -15.95 -25.09
CA PHE A 230 2.74 -14.88 -24.40
C PHE A 230 2.36 -13.51 -24.99
N ASP A 231 2.07 -12.54 -24.13
CA ASP A 231 2.07 -11.14 -24.54
C ASP A 231 3.51 -10.69 -24.85
N THR A 232 3.65 -9.63 -25.64
CA THR A 232 4.96 -9.13 -26.07
C THR A 232 5.11 -7.64 -25.80
N PHE A 233 6.31 -7.25 -25.38
CA PHE A 233 6.73 -5.87 -25.22
C PHE A 233 8.09 -5.69 -25.90
N ARG A 234 8.19 -4.70 -26.79
CA ARG A 234 9.42 -4.43 -27.58
C ARG A 234 9.95 -5.67 -28.31
N GLY A 235 9.04 -6.47 -28.87
CA GLY A 235 9.36 -7.69 -29.62
C GLY A 235 9.80 -8.88 -28.77
N LYS A 236 9.80 -8.77 -27.44
CA LYS A 236 10.15 -9.85 -26.51
C LYS A 236 8.94 -10.31 -25.73
N LYS A 237 8.92 -11.57 -25.30
CA LYS A 237 7.85 -12.12 -24.44
C LYS A 237 7.85 -11.40 -23.10
N ILE A 238 6.70 -10.95 -22.64
CA ILE A 238 6.57 -10.34 -21.32
C ILE A 238 6.76 -11.42 -20.25
N ASP A 239 7.61 -11.12 -19.28
CA ASP A 239 7.71 -11.82 -18.00
C ASP A 239 7.74 -10.77 -16.87
N VAL A 240 7.68 -11.22 -15.63
CA VAL A 240 7.72 -10.36 -14.44
C VAL A 240 8.67 -10.95 -13.40
N ASP A 241 9.30 -10.09 -12.62
CA ASP A 241 10.23 -10.47 -11.53
C ASP A 241 9.51 -11.06 -10.31
N HIS A 242 8.72 -12.12 -10.55
CA HIS A 242 8.05 -12.92 -9.52
C HIS A 242 8.38 -14.39 -9.72
N PRO A 243 8.73 -15.13 -8.64
CA PRO A 243 8.89 -16.58 -8.71
C PRO A 243 7.65 -17.26 -9.30
N ALA A 244 7.87 -18.24 -10.17
CA ALA A 244 6.80 -19.06 -10.73
C ALA A 244 6.93 -20.51 -10.28
N THR A 245 5.80 -21.21 -10.15
CA THR A 245 5.77 -22.60 -9.72
C THR A 245 4.96 -23.44 -10.70
N GLY A 246 5.51 -24.59 -11.11
CA GLY A 246 4.80 -25.53 -11.99
C GLY A 246 4.60 -25.02 -13.42
N TRP A 247 5.44 -24.08 -13.87
CA TRP A 247 5.41 -23.49 -15.19
C TRP A 247 6.81 -23.10 -15.66
N THR A 248 7.05 -23.21 -16.97
CA THR A 248 8.33 -22.88 -17.61
C THR A 248 8.33 -21.43 -18.09
N ARG A 249 9.21 -20.62 -17.50
CA ARG A 249 9.44 -19.23 -17.90
C ARG A 249 9.98 -19.14 -19.33
N PRO A 250 9.70 -18.05 -20.07
CA PRO A 250 10.39 -17.79 -21.33
C PRO A 250 11.89 -17.64 -21.10
N ALA A 251 12.71 -18.00 -22.07
CA ALA A 251 14.16 -17.84 -21.97
C ALA A 251 14.52 -16.35 -21.75
N ALA A 252 15.58 -16.10 -20.96
CA ALA A 252 16.02 -14.73 -20.65
C ALA A 252 16.36 -13.91 -21.90
N SER A 253 16.89 -14.56 -22.95
CA SER A 253 17.19 -13.93 -24.25
C SER A 253 15.93 -13.49 -25.00
N GLU A 254 14.82 -14.18 -24.80
CA GLU A 254 13.54 -13.97 -25.50
C GLU A 254 12.55 -13.11 -24.71
N SER A 255 12.88 -12.76 -23.46
CA SER A 255 11.96 -12.11 -22.54
C SER A 255 12.35 -10.70 -22.18
N PHE A 256 11.32 -9.90 -21.91
CA PHE A 256 11.43 -8.62 -21.24
C PHE A 256 10.82 -8.77 -19.85
N VAL A 257 11.66 -8.76 -18.82
CA VAL A 257 11.23 -8.95 -17.43
C VAL A 257 10.86 -7.59 -16.86
N PHE A 258 9.57 -7.40 -16.57
CA PHE A 258 9.11 -6.22 -15.85
C PHE A 258 9.52 -6.29 -14.37
N PRO A 259 10.08 -5.21 -13.82
CA PRO A 259 10.27 -5.11 -12.38
C PRO A 259 8.90 -5.11 -11.69
N MET A 260 8.87 -5.60 -10.46
CA MET A 260 7.66 -5.57 -9.66
C MET A 260 7.99 -5.27 -8.20
N TRP A 261 6.98 -4.82 -7.47
CA TRP A 261 7.08 -4.50 -6.05
C TRP A 261 6.26 -5.49 -5.24
N GLN A 262 6.70 -5.79 -4.02
CA GLN A 262 5.91 -6.53 -3.04
C GLN A 262 5.95 -5.75 -1.74
N ALA A 263 4.82 -5.67 -1.06
CA ALA A 263 4.82 -5.11 0.29
C ALA A 263 5.70 -5.97 1.22
N VAL A 264 5.71 -7.28 0.97
CA VAL A 264 6.34 -8.29 1.82
C VAL A 264 7.23 -9.19 0.99
N LYS A 265 8.50 -9.30 1.36
CA LYS A 265 9.47 -10.20 0.72
C LYS A 265 10.14 -11.11 1.74
N THR A 266 10.28 -12.38 1.41
CA THR A 266 11.10 -13.31 2.21
C THR A 266 12.57 -13.10 1.85
N ARG A 267 13.42 -12.83 2.84
CA ARG A 267 14.87 -12.75 2.70
C ARG A 267 15.48 -14.15 2.60
N ASP A 268 16.74 -14.22 2.17
CA ASP A 268 17.49 -15.48 2.00
C ASP A 268 17.65 -16.26 3.32
N ASP A 269 17.63 -15.57 4.45
CA ASP A 269 17.68 -16.16 5.80
C ASP A 269 16.31 -16.70 6.28
N GLY A 270 15.27 -16.62 5.44
CA GLY A 270 13.92 -17.06 5.74
C GLY A 270 13.09 -16.03 6.52
N THR A 271 13.68 -14.91 6.97
CA THR A 271 12.94 -13.82 7.61
C THR A 271 12.10 -13.07 6.59
N THR A 272 11.08 -12.38 7.07
CA THR A 272 10.22 -11.55 6.21
C THR A 272 10.56 -10.08 6.38
N ALA A 273 10.69 -9.38 5.27
CA ALA A 273 11.00 -7.98 5.16
C ALA A 273 9.82 -7.22 4.56
N LEU A 274 9.50 -6.07 5.14
CA LEU A 274 8.80 -5.04 4.41
C LEU A 274 9.83 -4.32 3.53
N GLU A 275 9.79 -4.51 2.21
CA GLU A 275 10.80 -3.90 1.31
C GLU A 275 10.33 -2.61 0.61
N PHE A 276 9.03 -2.24 0.65
CA PHE A 276 8.52 -1.03 -0.02
C PHE A 276 7.39 -0.34 0.78
N PRO A 277 7.07 0.95 0.51
CA PRO A 277 6.05 1.66 1.28
C PRO A 277 4.72 0.92 1.15
N GLN A 278 3.95 0.90 2.23
CA GLN A 278 2.63 0.28 2.27
C GLN A 278 1.63 1.10 1.44
N TRP A 279 1.75 1.01 0.13
CA TRP A 279 0.82 1.55 -0.84
C TRP A 279 -0.52 0.82 -0.80
N ALA A 280 -0.58 -0.34 -0.13
CA ALA A 280 -1.80 -1.05 0.19
C ALA A 280 -1.96 -1.15 1.71
N CYS A 281 -3.14 -0.78 2.22
CA CYS A 281 -3.46 -0.93 3.64
C CYS A 281 -4.93 -1.34 3.85
N GLU A 282 -5.21 -2.04 4.95
CA GLU A 282 -6.58 -2.38 5.37
C GLU A 282 -7.28 -1.11 5.86
N THR A 283 -8.37 -0.64 5.26
CA THR A 283 -9.04 0.65 5.54
C THR A 283 -9.28 0.95 7.02
N SER A 284 -9.65 -0.04 7.84
CA SER A 284 -9.85 0.12 9.30
C SER A 284 -8.54 0.25 10.08
N ARG A 285 -7.43 -0.25 9.52
CA ARG A 285 -6.06 -0.25 10.06
C ARG A 285 -5.09 0.58 9.21
N CYS A 286 -5.60 1.22 8.18
CA CYS A 286 -4.96 2.27 7.45
C CYS A 286 -4.92 3.40 8.47
N ALA A 287 -3.90 3.36 9.32
CA ALA A 287 -3.17 4.58 9.54
C ALA A 287 -3.03 5.18 8.14
N SER A 288 -3.61 6.36 7.92
CA SER A 288 -3.22 7.23 6.81
C SER A 288 -1.73 6.99 6.59
N MET A 289 -1.31 6.60 5.37
CA MET A 289 0.11 6.42 4.99
C MET A 289 1.01 7.17 5.96
N PRO A 290 2.07 6.55 6.53
CA PRO A 290 2.71 6.98 7.78
C PRO A 290 2.63 8.49 7.86
N PRO A 291 1.94 9.05 8.88
CA PRO A 291 1.20 10.33 8.92
C PRO A 291 1.74 11.61 8.25
N ASN A 292 2.92 11.51 7.67
CA ASN A 292 3.75 12.50 7.03
C ASN A 292 3.66 12.35 5.49
N ALA A 293 2.95 11.36 4.92
CA ALA A 293 2.52 11.50 3.53
C ALA A 293 1.37 12.53 3.49
N ALA A 294 1.72 13.81 3.60
CA ALA A 294 0.77 14.87 3.34
C ALA A 294 0.22 14.63 1.94
N ASP A 295 -1.09 14.51 1.85
CA ASP A 295 -1.76 14.65 0.58
C ASP A 295 -1.33 16.01 0.00
N PRO A 296 -0.66 16.04 -1.17
CA PRO A 296 -0.18 17.27 -1.76
C PRO A 296 -1.34 18.23 -2.12
N GLU A 297 -2.57 17.74 -2.19
CA GLU A 297 -3.78 18.53 -2.44
C GLU A 297 -4.48 19.02 -1.15
N THR A 298 -4.54 18.19 -0.09
CA THR A 298 -5.28 18.55 1.14
C THR A 298 -4.45 19.11 2.31
N GLY A 299 -3.12 18.99 2.30
CA GLY A 299 -2.25 19.63 3.30
C GLY A 299 -2.49 19.15 4.73
N GLY A 300 -2.74 17.85 4.93
CA GLY A 300 -2.91 17.30 6.28
C GLY A 300 -1.68 17.52 7.16
N LEU A 301 -1.91 17.98 8.40
CA LEU A 301 -0.87 18.08 9.45
C LEU A 301 -0.24 16.71 9.69
N PRO A 302 1.05 16.62 10.07
CA PRO A 302 1.65 15.34 10.46
C PRO A 302 0.83 14.75 11.61
N ARG A 303 0.31 13.52 11.49
CA ARG A 303 -0.31 12.83 12.64
C ARG A 303 0.76 12.21 13.53
N GLY A 304 0.47 12.18 14.82
CA GLY A 304 1.45 11.97 15.87
C GLY A 304 1.49 13.21 16.75
N GLU A 305 1.87 13.05 18.01
CA GLU A 305 2.06 14.20 18.89
C GLU A 305 3.25 15.01 18.36
N ILE A 306 2.95 16.15 17.74
CA ILE A 306 3.96 17.09 17.25
C ILE A 306 4.76 17.54 18.47
N ALA A 307 6.06 17.24 18.45
CA ALA A 307 6.94 17.63 19.53
C ALA A 307 7.43 19.06 19.30
N CYS A 308 7.09 19.93 20.23
CA CYS A 308 7.66 21.27 20.34
C CYS A 308 8.68 21.33 21.49
N PRO A 309 9.61 22.31 21.49
CA PRO A 309 10.45 22.57 22.65
C PRO A 309 9.62 22.84 23.91
N ALA A 310 10.25 22.73 25.08
CA ALA A 310 9.62 23.14 26.33
C ALA A 310 9.12 24.60 26.24
N ASP A 311 7.95 24.86 26.80
CA ASP A 311 7.21 26.14 26.77
C ASP A 311 6.61 26.51 25.40
N TYR A 312 6.52 25.56 24.47
CA TYR A 312 5.85 25.70 23.17
C TYR A 312 4.84 24.58 22.94
N HIS A 313 3.77 24.89 22.21
CA HIS A 313 2.77 23.94 21.74
C HIS A 313 2.59 24.03 20.21
N PRO A 314 2.14 22.94 19.56
CA PRO A 314 1.82 22.98 18.14
C PRO A 314 0.58 23.84 17.87
N GLU A 315 0.71 24.81 16.97
CA GLU A 315 -0.40 25.63 16.49
C GLU A 315 -0.58 25.45 14.98
N THR A 316 -1.84 25.33 14.54
CA THR A 316 -2.17 25.26 13.11
C THR A 316 -2.11 26.65 12.49
N VAL A 317 -1.36 26.78 11.39
CA VAL A 317 -1.19 28.03 10.62
C VAL A 317 -1.48 27.73 9.16
N GLY A 318 -2.64 28.17 8.69
CA GLY A 318 -3.17 27.80 7.38
C GLY A 318 -3.34 26.28 7.26
N ARG A 319 -2.68 25.68 6.27
CA ARG A 319 -2.66 24.21 6.05
C ARG A 319 -1.45 23.50 6.67
N GLY A 320 -0.71 24.11 7.60
CA GLY A 320 0.38 23.40 8.28
C GLY A 320 0.52 23.76 9.76
N VAL A 321 1.62 23.32 10.38
CA VAL A 321 1.88 23.48 11.82
C VAL A 321 3.13 24.33 12.06
N MET A 322 3.14 25.05 13.19
CA MET A 322 4.32 25.70 13.75
C MET A 322 4.30 25.55 15.27
N CYS A 323 5.46 25.58 15.94
CA CYS A 323 5.51 25.64 17.40
C CYS A 323 5.39 27.09 17.85
N VAL A 324 4.43 27.38 18.73
CA VAL A 324 4.18 28.70 19.28
C VAL A 324 4.30 28.63 20.80
N GLY A 325 4.94 29.64 21.40
CA GLY A 325 5.16 29.71 22.83
C GLY A 325 3.82 29.70 23.57
N ASP A 326 3.80 29.16 24.77
CA ASP A 326 2.56 29.09 25.58
C ASP A 326 2.02 30.49 25.94
N ASP A 327 2.87 31.52 25.89
CA ASP A 327 2.51 32.93 26.02
C ASP A 327 1.95 33.56 24.71
N GLY A 328 1.98 32.83 23.61
CA GLY A 328 1.58 33.28 22.27
C GLY A 328 2.49 34.34 21.65
N ALA A 329 3.58 34.75 22.33
CA ALA A 329 4.41 35.88 21.92
C ALA A 329 5.39 35.49 20.81
N ASN A 330 5.96 34.28 20.90
CA ASN A 330 7.02 33.83 20.02
C ASN A 330 6.65 32.55 19.28
N ALA A 331 7.09 32.43 18.04
CA ALA A 331 7.13 31.19 17.31
C ALA A 331 8.55 30.64 17.28
N TRP A 332 8.65 29.32 17.34
CA TRP A 332 9.90 28.60 17.20
C TRP A 332 10.06 28.06 15.78
N GLY A 333 11.20 28.39 15.20
CA GLY A 333 11.65 27.95 13.89
C GLY A 333 12.21 26.54 13.93
N PRO A 334 12.70 26.04 12.79
CA PRO A 334 13.45 26.82 11.81
C PRO A 334 12.60 27.34 10.66
N TYR A 335 13.17 28.38 10.03
CA TYR A 335 12.56 29.11 8.92
C TYR A 335 13.29 28.79 7.61
N THR A 336 12.54 28.71 6.52
CA THR A 336 13.10 28.53 5.17
C THR A 336 13.94 29.75 4.77
N GLN A 337 14.81 29.61 3.77
CA GLN A 337 15.56 30.75 3.24
C GLN A 337 14.64 31.85 2.71
N ALA A 338 13.51 31.48 2.10
CA ALA A 338 12.52 32.45 1.65
C ALA A 338 11.87 33.22 2.82
N MET A 339 11.55 32.55 3.92
CA MET A 339 11.05 33.22 5.13
C MET A 339 12.11 34.13 5.76
N VAL A 340 13.37 33.68 5.85
CA VAL A 340 14.49 34.50 6.36
C VAL A 340 14.71 35.73 5.48
N ALA A 341 14.67 35.57 4.15
CA ALA A 341 14.74 36.68 3.21
C ALA A 341 13.58 37.65 3.40
N GLY A 342 12.35 37.15 3.58
CA GLY A 342 11.18 37.95 3.92
C GLY A 342 11.29 38.69 5.26
N CYS A 343 11.96 38.07 6.25
CA CYS A 343 12.24 38.71 7.53
C CYS A 343 13.19 39.90 7.36
N ARG A 344 14.28 39.69 6.61
CA ARG A 344 15.30 40.74 6.38
C ARG A 344 14.75 41.88 5.56
N SER A 345 13.96 41.61 4.52
CA SER A 345 13.31 42.64 3.71
C SER A 345 12.26 43.43 4.51
N GLY A 346 11.62 42.79 5.49
CA GLY A 346 10.69 43.42 6.44
C GLY A 346 11.36 44.20 7.58
N GLY A 347 12.69 44.36 7.58
CA GLY A 347 13.40 45.13 8.60
C GLY A 347 13.64 44.39 9.93
N GLY A 348 13.50 43.05 9.97
CA GLY A 348 13.70 42.26 11.19
C GLY A 348 15.14 42.23 11.74
N GLY A 349 16.12 42.69 10.96
CA GLY A 349 17.51 42.80 11.38
C GLY A 349 18.12 41.46 11.82
N ARG A 350 18.85 41.46 12.94
CA ARG A 350 19.54 40.27 13.48
C ARG A 350 18.58 39.20 14.01
N VAL A 351 17.32 39.53 14.27
CA VAL A 351 16.32 38.55 14.74
C VAL A 351 16.06 37.49 13.66
N CYS A 352 16.25 37.82 12.39
CA CYS A 352 16.07 36.90 11.27
C CYS A 352 17.06 35.71 11.28
N ASP A 353 18.15 35.81 12.03
CA ASP A 353 19.15 34.75 12.19
C ASP A 353 18.89 33.88 13.43
N SER A 354 17.85 34.19 14.21
CA SER A 354 17.42 33.41 15.38
C SER A 354 16.32 32.40 15.04
N ASP A 355 16.17 31.40 15.89
CA ASP A 355 15.08 30.43 15.85
C ASP A 355 13.79 30.92 16.53
N ARG A 356 13.76 32.14 17.06
CA ARG A 356 12.60 32.70 17.79
C ARG A 356 12.17 34.02 17.18
N TRP A 357 11.01 34.03 16.53
CA TRP A 357 10.42 35.24 15.94
C TRP A 357 9.10 35.56 16.63
N ALA A 358 8.64 36.82 16.59
CA ALA A 358 7.30 37.14 17.04
C ALA A 358 6.26 36.27 16.31
N ALA A 359 5.33 35.65 17.05
CA ALA A 359 4.47 34.61 16.48
C ALA A 359 3.62 35.12 15.31
N SER A 360 3.04 36.31 15.45
CA SER A 360 2.26 36.96 14.37
C SER A 360 3.09 37.27 13.12
N PHE A 361 4.37 37.58 13.31
CA PHE A 361 5.32 37.83 12.22
C PHE A 361 5.69 36.55 11.49
N ALA A 362 6.03 35.49 12.23
CA ALA A 362 6.36 34.18 11.68
C ALA A 362 5.19 33.55 10.92
N LYS A 363 3.97 33.61 11.48
CA LYS A 363 2.74 33.10 10.83
C LYS A 363 2.50 33.74 9.47
N ARG A 364 2.65 35.08 9.39
CA ARG A 364 2.49 35.82 8.12
C ARG A 364 3.53 35.42 7.09
N LEU A 365 4.79 35.26 7.48
CA LEU A 365 5.86 34.87 6.55
C LEU A 365 5.78 33.40 6.13
N ARG A 366 5.26 32.53 6.99
CA ARG A 366 5.04 31.11 6.70
C ARG A 366 4.05 30.94 5.54
N GLY A 367 2.99 31.76 5.52
CA GLY A 367 1.88 31.66 4.57
C GLY A 367 0.90 30.54 4.90
N ASP A 368 -0.13 30.40 4.06
CA ASP A 368 -1.26 29.48 4.31
C ASP A 368 -1.10 28.09 3.67
N GLY A 369 0.04 27.85 3.02
CA GLY A 369 0.38 26.58 2.39
C GLY A 369 0.62 25.44 3.38
N ALA A 370 0.54 24.20 2.87
CA ALA A 370 0.93 23.02 3.64
C ALA A 370 2.42 23.11 4.05
N CYS A 371 3.25 23.53 3.11
CA CYS A 371 4.64 23.86 3.37
C CYS A 371 4.85 25.37 3.57
N PRO A 372 5.80 25.77 4.45
CA PRO A 372 6.19 27.17 4.57
C PRO A 372 6.69 27.69 3.22
N VAL A 373 6.47 28.98 2.95
CA VAL A 373 6.99 29.66 1.76
C VAL A 373 8.46 29.31 1.55
N GLY A 374 8.84 28.89 0.34
CA GLY A 374 10.21 28.47 -0.01
C GLY A 374 10.47 26.97 0.08
N ALA A 375 9.72 26.23 0.90
CA ALA A 375 9.79 24.78 0.94
C ALA A 375 8.74 24.13 0.01
N ARG A 376 9.00 22.89 -0.41
CA ARG A 376 8.05 22.05 -1.15
C ARG A 376 7.90 20.72 -0.44
N PHE A 377 6.75 20.07 -0.62
CA PHE A 377 6.56 18.72 -0.09
C PHE A 377 7.52 17.75 -0.78
N ASP A 378 8.29 17.01 0.02
CA ASP A 378 9.17 15.95 -0.44
C ASP A 378 8.51 14.60 -0.17
N ALA A 379 8.07 13.93 -1.24
CA ALA A 379 7.39 12.65 -1.16
C ALA A 379 8.29 11.53 -0.59
N VAL A 380 9.62 11.65 -0.71
CA VAL A 380 10.55 10.67 -0.14
C VAL A 380 10.53 10.78 1.37
N THR A 381 10.74 11.96 1.94
CA THR A 381 10.76 12.12 3.41
C THR A 381 9.36 12.21 4.03
N GLY A 382 8.36 12.66 3.28
CA GLY A 382 7.05 13.04 3.83
C GLY A 382 7.09 14.37 4.58
N TYR A 383 8.05 15.24 4.30
CA TYR A 383 8.16 16.53 4.98
C TYR A 383 8.35 17.65 3.98
N CYS A 384 8.10 18.87 4.42
CA CYS A 384 8.46 20.04 3.65
C CYS A 384 9.98 20.15 3.61
N ALA A 385 10.54 20.33 2.43
CA ALA A 385 11.98 20.42 2.22
C ALA A 385 12.36 21.62 1.34
N GLU A 386 13.55 22.14 1.59
CA GLU A 386 14.23 23.19 0.83
C GLU A 386 15.70 22.76 0.70
N GLY A 387 16.15 22.50 -0.54
CA GLY A 387 17.48 21.96 -0.79
C GLY A 387 17.69 20.61 -0.11
N GLU A 388 18.71 20.52 0.75
CA GLU A 388 19.04 19.33 1.54
C GLU A 388 18.37 19.32 2.92
N SER A 389 17.52 20.30 3.23
CA SER A 389 16.90 20.44 4.55
C SER A 389 15.44 20.02 4.52
N ALA A 390 15.04 19.16 5.44
CA ALA A 390 13.66 18.87 5.77
C ALA A 390 13.26 19.63 7.03
N PHE A 391 12.04 20.16 7.06
CA PHE A 391 11.53 21.03 8.11
C PHE A 391 10.40 20.36 8.90
N GLY A 392 10.49 20.48 10.21
CA GLY A 392 9.48 20.09 11.18
C GLY A 392 8.46 21.21 11.47
N PRO A 393 7.76 21.16 12.61
CA PRO A 393 8.07 20.29 13.76
C PRO A 393 7.83 18.80 13.47
N PHE A 394 8.67 17.94 14.06
CA PHE A 394 8.64 16.49 13.85
C PHE A 394 7.81 15.80 14.94
N PRO A 395 7.10 14.71 14.62
CA PRO A 395 6.43 13.88 15.62
C PRO A 395 7.40 13.30 16.66
N ALA A 396 6.94 13.13 17.90
CA ALA A 396 7.74 12.61 19.01
C ALA A 396 8.40 11.25 18.68
N ASP A 397 7.71 10.35 17.99
CA ASP A 397 8.24 9.03 17.63
C ASP A 397 9.39 9.09 16.60
N VAL A 398 9.40 10.12 15.75
CA VAL A 398 10.46 10.39 14.78
C VAL A 398 11.68 10.98 15.49
N ILE A 399 11.47 11.87 16.47
CA ILE A 399 12.53 12.38 17.35
C ILE A 399 13.16 11.25 18.15
N ASP A 400 12.34 10.39 18.77
CA ASP A 400 12.82 9.26 19.57
C ASP A 400 13.66 8.28 18.74
N ARG A 401 13.25 8.04 17.48
CA ARG A 401 14.07 7.27 16.53
C ARG A 401 15.42 7.93 16.28
N CYS A 402 15.45 9.23 16.03
CA CYS A 402 16.69 9.99 15.85
C CYS A 402 17.63 9.85 17.07
N VAL A 403 17.08 9.99 18.28
CA VAL A 403 17.86 9.87 19.53
C VAL A 403 18.41 8.45 19.69
N ARG A 404 17.58 7.41 19.48
CA ARG A 404 18.02 6.01 19.53
C ARG A 404 19.07 5.66 18.48
N SER A 405 19.05 6.32 17.32
CA SER A 405 20.06 6.17 16.27
C SER A 405 21.35 6.95 16.53
N GLY A 406 21.49 7.59 17.70
CA GLY A 406 22.70 8.30 18.09
C GLY A 406 22.81 9.72 17.52
N GLY A 407 21.71 10.31 17.02
CA GLY A 407 21.70 11.69 16.50
C GLY A 407 21.94 12.77 17.56
N GLY A 408 21.76 12.42 18.84
CA GLY A 408 21.92 13.32 19.99
C GLY A 408 20.68 14.19 20.25
N GLU A 409 20.37 14.43 21.52
CA GLU A 409 19.13 15.08 21.97
C GLU A 409 18.90 16.46 21.31
N THR A 410 19.92 17.32 21.31
CA THR A 410 19.83 18.68 20.77
C THR A 410 19.57 18.68 19.26
N THR A 411 20.25 17.80 18.51
CA THR A 411 20.08 17.71 17.06
C THR A 411 18.69 17.16 16.72
N CYS A 412 18.28 16.09 17.39
CA CYS A 412 16.99 15.44 17.16
C CYS A 412 15.80 16.31 17.60
N ARG A 413 15.98 17.24 18.55
CA ARG A 413 14.93 18.20 18.90
C ARG A 413 14.96 19.48 18.07
N SER A 414 15.89 19.62 17.13
CA SER A 414 15.82 20.70 16.15
C SER A 414 14.73 20.40 15.11
N ALA A 415 14.06 21.42 14.57
CA ALA A 415 13.05 21.24 13.53
C ALA A 415 13.61 21.40 12.10
N ARG A 416 14.92 21.24 11.90
CA ARG A 416 15.57 21.19 10.57
C ARG A 416 16.60 20.09 10.54
N TRP A 417 16.35 19.06 9.74
CA TRP A 417 17.27 17.95 9.56
C TRP A 417 17.74 17.87 8.12
N ASN A 418 18.88 17.20 7.90
CA ASN A 418 19.26 16.83 6.55
C ASN A 418 18.22 15.83 5.98
N ARG A 419 17.75 16.07 4.76
CA ARG A 419 16.68 15.28 4.11
C ARG A 419 17.08 13.82 3.91
N PHE A 420 18.36 13.56 3.58
CA PHE A 420 18.83 12.19 3.33
C PHE A 420 18.97 11.44 4.65
N PHE A 421 19.43 12.13 5.70
CA PHE A 421 19.41 11.58 7.05
C PHE A 421 17.98 11.22 7.48
N LEU A 422 17.02 12.13 7.31
CA LEU A 422 15.62 11.88 7.65
C LEU A 422 15.04 10.71 6.83
N ALA A 423 15.30 10.66 5.53
CA ALA A 423 14.83 9.56 4.69
C ALA A 423 15.43 8.22 5.12
N ARG A 424 16.73 8.15 5.44
CA ARG A 424 17.37 6.94 5.99
C ARG A 424 16.80 6.55 7.35
N LEU A 425 16.58 7.52 8.24
CA LEU A 425 15.98 7.31 9.57
C LEU A 425 14.57 6.72 9.45
N LEU A 426 13.83 7.12 8.42
CA LEU A 426 12.50 6.61 8.10
C LEU A 426 12.51 5.31 7.26
N GLY A 427 13.69 4.77 6.93
CA GLY A 427 13.82 3.56 6.12
C GLY A 427 13.43 3.75 4.65
N ARG A 428 13.67 4.94 4.09
CA ARG A 428 13.23 5.36 2.73
C ARG A 428 14.40 5.61 1.76
N LEU A 429 15.63 5.37 2.22
CA LEU A 429 16.90 5.31 1.49
C LEU A 429 17.74 4.19 2.10
#